data_AF-A0A9D7XQX8-F1
#
_entry.id   AF-A0A9D7XQX8-F1
#
_cell.length_a   1.000
_cell.length_b   1.000
_cell.length_c   1.000
_cell.angle_alpha   90.00
_cell.angle_beta   90.00
_cell.angle_gamma   90.00
#
_symmetry.space_group_name_H-M   'P 1'
#
loop_
_entity.id
_entity.type
_entity.pdbx_description
1 polymer ?
#
loop_
_entity_poly.entity_id
_entity_poly.type
_entity_poly.pdbx_seq_one_letter_code
_entity_poly.pdbx_strand_id
1 'polypeptide(L)' 'MFIPIEPAYIAAVQADPNLWASAYAKKSCSSGPTTLIATLKIVADLWKREQQSKNAIEIARQGGRLYENLLAPWNQLKM' A
#
# COMPACT_ATOMS: atom_id res chain seq x y z
N MET A 1 -21.82 -0.51 3.28
CA MET A 1 -22.61 0.48 4.06
C MET A 1 -21.66 1.13 5.05
N PHE A 2 -21.60 2.46 5.15
CA PHE A 2 -20.72 3.14 6.12
C PHE A 2 -21.54 3.67 7.28
N ILE A 3 -21.16 3.31 8.50
CA ILE A 3 -21.77 3.85 9.73
C ILE A 3 -20.71 4.73 10.40
N PRO A 4 -20.88 6.06 10.41
CA PRO A 4 -19.85 7.00 10.89
C PRO A 4 -19.68 7.00 12.42
N ILE A 5 -20.55 6.30 13.15
CA ILE A 5 -20.57 6.25 14.61
C ILE A 5 -20.18 4.83 15.05
N GLU A 6 -18.98 4.67 15.62
CA GLU A 6 -18.45 3.36 16.01
C GLU A 6 -19.36 2.61 17.00
N PRO A 7 -19.92 3.24 18.06
CA PRO A 7 -20.88 2.55 18.95
C PRO A 7 -22.14 2.07 18.24
N ALA A 8 -22.64 2.81 17.25
CA ALA A 8 -23.82 2.42 16.49
C ALA A 8 -23.53 1.23 15.57
N TYR A 9 -22.32 1.18 15.00
CA TYR A 9 -21.85 0.02 14.23
C TYR A 9 -21.73 -1.23 15.10
N ILE A 10 -21.12 -1.11 16.28
CA ILE A 10 -21.01 -2.23 17.24
C ILE A 10 -22.41 -2.70 17.68
N ALA A 11 -23.31 -1.77 18.02
CA ALA A 11 -24.67 -2.11 18.40
C ALA A 11 -25.44 -2.82 17.27
N ALA A 12 -25.25 -2.40 16.01
CA ALA A 12 -25.88 -3.05 14.86
C ALA A 12 -25.37 -4.48 14.64
N VAL A 13 -24.05 -4.70 14.76
CA VAL A 13 -23.44 -6.04 14.65
C VAL A 13 -23.87 -6.94 15.83
N GLN A 14 -24.03 -6.38 17.03
CA GLN A 14 -24.54 -7.12 18.18
C GLN A 14 -26.02 -7.50 18.04
N ALA A 15 -26.83 -6.61 17.45
CA ALA A 15 -28.26 -6.85 17.24
C ALA A 15 -28.53 -7.87 16.13
N ASP A 16 -27.70 -7.89 15.08
CA ASP A 16 -27.78 -8.88 13.99
C ASP A 16 -26.39 -9.47 13.70
N PRO A 17 -26.09 -10.68 14.23
CA PRO A 17 -24.83 -11.37 13.97
C PRO A 17 -24.61 -11.72 12.49
N ASN A 18 -25.69 -11.83 11.69
CA ASN A 18 -25.62 -12.13 10.26
C ASN A 18 -25.45 -10.87 9.39
N LEU A 19 -25.42 -9.69 10.00
CA LEU A 19 -25.28 -8.41 9.31
C LEU A 19 -24.01 -8.38 8.44
N TRP A 20 -22.91 -8.93 8.96
CA TRP A 20 -21.63 -9.01 8.24
C TRP A 20 -21.71 -9.91 7.01
N ALA A 21 -22.20 -11.14 7.18
CA ALA A 21 -22.35 -12.11 6.09
C ALA A 21 -23.30 -11.57 5.00
N SER A 22 -24.39 -10.94 5.41
CA SER A 22 -25.37 -10.32 4.52
C SER A 22 -24.79 -9.13 3.75
N ALA A 23 -24.02 -8.28 4.41
CA ALA A 23 -23.34 -7.14 3.79
C ALA A 23 -22.28 -7.62 2.78
N TYR A 24 -21.52 -8.66 3.16
CA TYR A 24 -20.51 -9.28 2.31
C TYR A 24 -21.13 -9.90 1.05
N ALA A 25 -22.21 -10.66 1.18
CA ALA A 25 -22.94 -11.24 0.05
C ALA A 25 -23.48 -10.18 -0.92
N LYS A 26 -23.84 -9.00 -0.40
CA LYS A 26 -24.27 -7.84 -1.19
C LYS A 26 -23.12 -7.00 -1.75
N LYS A 27 -21.87 -7.47 -1.65
CA LYS A 27 -20.64 -6.73 -2.03
C LYS A 27 -20.53 -5.35 -1.39
N SER A 28 -21.15 -5.15 -0.23
CA SER A 28 -21.06 -3.91 0.52
C SER A 28 -20.21 -4.17 1.77
N CYS A 29 -19.02 -3.59 1.83
CA CYS A 29 -18.25 -3.64 3.07
C CYS A 29 -18.98 -2.80 4.13
N SER A 30 -19.21 -3.38 5.31
CA SER A 30 -19.66 -2.65 6.49
C SER A 30 -18.47 -2.46 7.40
N SER A 31 -17.93 -1.24 7.44
CA SER A 31 -16.80 -0.90 8.31
C SER A 31 -17.18 0.29 9.18
N GLY A 32 -16.82 0.22 10.46
CA GLY A 32 -16.79 1.39 11.33
C GLY A 32 -15.70 2.39 10.87
N PRO A 33 -15.76 3.65 11.36
CA PRO A 33 -14.80 4.69 11.01
C PRO A 33 -13.34 4.27 11.29
N THR A 34 -13.10 3.55 12.39
CA THR A 34 -11.74 3.13 12.78
C THR A 34 -11.15 2.14 11.78
N THR A 35 -11.92 1.12 11.40
CA THR A 35 -11.46 0.06 10.49
C THR A 35 -11.21 0.60 9.08
N LEU A 36 -12.03 1.55 8.63
CA LEU A 36 -11.82 2.20 7.34
C LEU A 36 -10.52 3.01 7.32
N ILE A 37 -10.29 3.84 8.34
CA ILE A 37 -9.07 4.64 8.47
C ILE A 37 -7.84 3.73 8.54
N ALA A 38 -7.89 2.65 9.32
CA ALA A 38 -6.80 1.67 9.40
C ALA A 38 -6.49 1.05 8.03
N THR A 39 -7.53 0.65 7.28
CA THR A 39 -7.38 0.08 5.93
C THR A 39 -6.76 1.09 4.96
N LEU A 40 -7.25 2.34 4.96
CA LEU A 40 -6.70 3.40 4.12
C LEU A 40 -5.23 3.68 4.44
N LYS A 41 -4.86 3.65 5.72
CA LYS A 41 -3.47 3.84 6.15
C LYS A 41 -2.56 2.72 5.65
N ILE A 42 -3.03 1.46 5.70
CA ILE A 42 -2.30 0.31 5.16
C ILE A 42 -2.06 0.48 3.65
N VAL A 43 -3.09 0.89 2.89
CA VAL A 43 -2.96 1.13 1.45
C VAL A 43 -1.96 2.26 1.16
N ALA A 44 -2.05 3.36 1.90
CA ALA A 44 -1.13 4.49 1.76
C ALA A 44 0.33 4.09 2.07
N ASP A 45 0.54 3.31 3.13
CA ASP A 45 1.86 2.82 3.52
C ASP A 45 2.42 1.84 2.47
N LEU A 46 1.58 1.01 1.87
CA LEU A 46 1.98 0.09 0.79
C LEU A 46 2.45 0.87 -0.44
N TRP A 47 1.69 1.86 -0.89
CA TRP A 47 2.09 2.71 -2.03
C TRP A 47 3.38 3.46 -1.77
N LYS A 48 3.57 3.99 -0.55
CA LYS A 48 4.82 4.65 -0.16
C LYS A 48 6.01 3.69 -0.25
N ARG A 49 5.86 2.45 0.21
CA ARG A 49 6.90 1.41 0.12
C ARG A 49 7.21 1.05 -1.33
N GLU A 50 6.20 0.86 -2.18
CA GLU A 50 6.40 0.59 -3.60
C GLU A 50 7.16 1.72 -4.29
N GLN A 51 6.80 2.97 -4.01
CA GLN A 51 7.48 4.13 -4.61
C GLN A 51 8.95 4.20 -4.18
N GLN A 52 9.24 3.95 -2.89
CA GLN A 52 10.61 3.90 -2.39
C GLN A 52 11.41 2.76 -3.03
N SER A 53 10.81 1.59 -3.22
CA SER A 53 11.43 0.45 -3.88
C SER A 53 11.78 0.77 -5.34
N LYS A 54 10.85 1.35 -6.10
CA LYS A 54 11.08 1.79 -7.48
C LYS A 54 12.23 2.80 -7.57
N ASN A 55 12.27 3.76 -6.65
CA ASN A 55 13.35 4.75 -6.59
C ASN A 55 14.71 4.11 -6.29
N ALA A 56 14.77 3.15 -5.36
CA ALA A 56 16.01 2.45 -5.04
C ALA A 56 16.56 1.66 -6.24
N ILE A 57 15.68 1.01 -7.01
CA ILE A 57 16.05 0.30 -8.24
C ILE A 57 16.62 1.30 -9.27
N GLU A 58 15.98 2.45 -9.44
CA GLU A 58 16.45 3.46 -10.39
C GLU A 58 17.81 4.06 -9.98
N ILE A 59 18.03 4.31 -8.69
CA ILE A 59 19.33 4.76 -8.17
C ILE A 59 20.41 3.71 -8.44
N ALA A 60 20.14 2.43 -8.19
CA ALA A 60 21.08 1.35 -8.49
C ALA A 60 21.40 1.27 -9.98
N ARG A 61 20.39 1.42 -10.86
CA ARG A 61 20.57 1.45 -12.31
C ARG A 61 21.44 2.63 -12.75
N GLN A 62 21.20 3.82 -12.21
CA GLN A 62 22.01 5.00 -12.49
C GLN A 62 23.44 4.87 -11.97
N GLY A 63 23.62 4.30 -10.76
CA GLY A 63 24.93 4.00 -10.19
C GLY A 63 25.72 2.99 -11.05
N GLY A 64 25.05 1.96 -11.57
CA GLY A 64 25.65 1.00 -12.50
C GLY A 64 26.15 1.65 -13.79
N ARG A 65 25.33 2.52 -14.41
CA ARG A 65 25.77 3.31 -15.58
C ARG A 65 26.96 4.21 -15.28
N LEU A 66 26.97 4.85 -14.11
CA LEU A 66 28.09 5.68 -13.70
C LEU A 66 29.37 4.85 -13.54
N TYR A 67 29.28 3.66 -12.93
CA TYR A 67 30.39 2.73 -12.80
C TYR A 67 30.95 2.28 -14.15
N GLU A 68 30.08 1.89 -15.10
CA GLU A 68 30.48 1.53 -16.47
C GLU A 68 31.17 2.69 -17.20
N ASN A 69 30.58 3.90 -17.13
CA ASN A 69 31.16 5.10 -17.73
C ASN A 69 32.53 5.46 -17.16
N LEU A 70 32.74 5.21 -15.86
CA LEU A 70 34.03 5.45 -15.23
C LEU A 70 35.08 4.44 -15.68
N LEU A 71 34.73 3.17 -15.91
CA LEU A 71 35.66 2.12 -16.35
C LEU A 71 36.00 2.18 -17.86
N ALA A 72 35.07 2.63 -18.69
CA ALA A 72 35.26 2.67 -20.15
C ALA A 72 36.53 3.44 -20.61
N PRO A 73 36.87 4.63 -20.04
CA PRO A 73 38.12 5.33 -20.35
C PRO A 73 39.37 4.56 -19.94
N TRP A 74 39.34 3.86 -18.81
CA TRP A 74 40.50 3.08 -18.33
C TRP A 74 40.79 1.87 -19.21
N ASN A 75 39.76 1.24 -19.78
CA ASN A 75 39.94 0.15 -20.73
C ASN A 75 40.48 0.62 -22.08
N GLN A 76 40.21 1.87 -22.49
CA GLN A 76 40.78 2.45 -23.70
C GLN A 76 42.27 2.80 -23.57
N LEU A 77 42.77 3.03 -22.34
CA LEU A 77 44.17 3.35 -22.05
C LEU A 77 45.09 2.13 -21.89
N LYS A 78 44.53 0.91 -21.87
CA LYS A 78 45.29 -0.36 -21.80
C LYS A 78 45.47 -1.06 -23.15
N MET A 79 45.00 -0.46 -24.25
CA MET A 79 45.37 -0.81 -25.63
C MET A 79 46.49 0.09 -26.12
#